data_AF-A0A1E5C0U8-F1
#
_entry.id   AF-A0A1E5C0U8-F1
#
_cell.length_a   1.000
_cell.length_b   1.000
_cell.length_c   1.000
_cell.angle_alpha   90.00
_cell.angle_beta   90.00
_cell.angle_gamma   90.00
#
_symmetry.space_group_name_H-M   'P 1'
#
loop_
_entity.id
_entity.type
_entity.pdbx_description
1 polymer ?
#
loop_
_entity_poly.entity_id
_entity_poly.type
_entity_poly.pdbx_seq_one_letter_code
_entity_poly.pdbx_strand_id
1 'polypeptide(L)'
;MSLSQELEKLLEPIRGFLHCETPQAWIDEAIKPENETILLRDHANCELKASQTAMWLIRKYAIDESSGALLLEWAKPYEDFVYLCKKNGISQSKKNGLSAPLTPKAGFAHSQDLIDKMVRLIKEEFHHFEQVVEIMEKRDMAYSSLPAGGYARGLMKSARTHEPATLIDKLIIGAYIEARSCERFAKVAPYLDEELRKFYISLLRSEARHYQDYLKLAEAIAGGDIRDRIKIIGEKEAALIQAPDNTFRFHSGVPALAA
;
A
#
# COMPACT_ATOMS: atom_id res chain seq x y z
N MET A 1 -8.06 -11.93 -25.30
CA MET A 1 -9.10 -11.66 -24.28
C MET A 1 -9.42 -10.17 -24.34
N SER A 2 -10.62 -9.73 -23.99
CA SER A 2 -10.89 -8.29 -23.84
C SER A 2 -10.22 -7.77 -22.57
N LEU A 3 -9.90 -6.46 -22.51
CA LEU A 3 -9.35 -5.82 -21.30
C LEU A 3 -10.24 -6.08 -20.07
N SER A 4 -11.56 -6.09 -20.26
CA SER A 4 -12.53 -6.43 -19.22
C SER A 4 -12.38 -7.86 -18.71
N GLN A 5 -12.16 -8.85 -19.60
CA GLN A 5 -11.93 -10.24 -19.18
C GLN A 5 -10.61 -10.43 -18.43
N GLU A 6 -9.57 -9.67 -18.78
CA GLU A 6 -8.28 -9.73 -18.09
C GLU A 6 -8.37 -9.11 -16.68
N LEU A 7 -9.08 -7.99 -16.55
CA LEU A 7 -9.34 -7.35 -15.27
C LEU A 7 -10.15 -8.24 -14.34
N GLU A 8 -11.21 -8.89 -14.85
CA GLU A 8 -12.01 -9.81 -14.05
C GLU A 8 -11.17 -10.97 -13.50
N LYS A 9 -10.31 -11.59 -14.33
CA LYS A 9 -9.41 -12.66 -13.84
C LYS A 9 -8.40 -12.17 -12.81
N LEU A 10 -7.95 -10.93 -12.92
CA LEU A 10 -7.02 -10.33 -11.95
C LEU A 10 -7.70 -10.08 -10.60
N LEU A 11 -8.95 -9.61 -10.63
CA LEU A 11 -9.70 -9.18 -9.44
C LEU A 11 -10.44 -10.33 -8.75
N GLU A 12 -10.78 -11.41 -9.46
CA GLU A 12 -11.43 -12.60 -8.88
C GLU A 12 -10.77 -13.10 -7.57
N PRO A 13 -9.46 -13.38 -7.51
CA PRO A 13 -8.82 -13.82 -6.27
C PRO A 13 -8.85 -12.76 -5.17
N ILE A 14 -8.84 -11.47 -5.53
CA ILE A 14 -8.89 -10.35 -4.58
C ILE A 14 -10.28 -10.27 -3.96
N ARG A 15 -11.34 -10.38 -4.77
CA ARG A 15 -12.73 -10.41 -4.29
C ARG A 15 -13.01 -11.64 -3.42
N GLY A 16 -12.35 -12.77 -3.70
CA GLY A 16 -12.41 -13.96 -2.84
C GLY A 16 -11.65 -13.83 -1.51
N PHE A 17 -10.64 -12.96 -1.46
CA PHE A 17 -9.81 -12.72 -0.27
C PHE A 17 -10.40 -11.65 0.66
N LEU A 18 -10.97 -10.59 0.09
CA LEU A 18 -11.63 -9.52 0.85
C LEU A 18 -13.00 -9.95 1.36
N HIS A 19 -13.34 -9.55 2.58
CA HIS A 19 -14.60 -9.96 3.23
C HIS A 19 -15.78 -9.01 2.95
N CYS A 20 -15.53 -7.90 2.25
CA CYS A 20 -16.55 -6.98 1.76
C CYS A 20 -16.05 -6.22 0.53
N GLU A 21 -16.99 -5.78 -0.30
CA GLU A 21 -16.69 -4.83 -1.38
C GLU A 21 -16.56 -3.39 -0.83
N THR A 22 -15.89 -2.53 -1.58
CA THR A 22 -15.90 -1.09 -1.27
C THR A 22 -17.33 -0.55 -1.32
N PRO A 23 -17.81 0.12 -0.25
CA PRO A 23 -19.15 0.69 -0.21
C PRO A 23 -19.36 1.73 -1.31
N GLN A 24 -20.54 1.73 -1.95
CA GLN A 24 -20.87 2.72 -2.98
C GLN A 24 -20.75 4.16 -2.47
N ALA A 25 -21.17 4.43 -1.23
CA ALA A 25 -21.02 5.74 -0.60
C ALA A 25 -19.54 6.23 -0.54
N TRP A 26 -18.57 5.32 -0.43
CA TRP A 26 -17.16 5.70 -0.53
C TRP A 26 -16.78 6.09 -1.96
N ILE A 27 -17.28 5.38 -2.97
CA ILE A 27 -17.06 5.70 -4.39
C ILE A 27 -17.68 7.06 -4.71
N ASP A 28 -18.93 7.28 -4.29
CA ASP A 28 -19.67 8.52 -4.51
C ASP A 28 -18.94 9.71 -3.90
N GLU A 29 -18.30 9.54 -2.73
CA GLU A 29 -17.45 10.55 -2.12
C GLU A 29 -16.13 10.73 -2.89
N ALA A 30 -15.49 9.65 -3.32
CA ALA A 30 -14.20 9.67 -4.00
C ALA A 30 -14.23 10.36 -5.37
N ILE A 31 -15.36 10.29 -6.08
CA ILE A 31 -15.53 10.87 -7.42
C ILE A 31 -15.94 12.35 -7.39
N LYS A 32 -16.17 12.91 -6.20
CA LYS A 32 -16.45 14.35 -6.06
C LYS A 32 -15.23 15.16 -6.51
N PRO A 33 -15.38 16.15 -7.40
CA PRO A 33 -14.26 16.96 -7.87
C PRO A 33 -13.44 17.61 -6.74
N GLU A 34 -14.10 18.04 -5.67
CA GLU A 34 -13.46 18.62 -4.48
C GLU A 34 -12.55 17.63 -3.72
N ASN A 35 -12.79 16.32 -3.88
CA ASN A 35 -12.02 15.27 -3.20
C ASN A 35 -10.88 14.71 -4.06
N GLU A 36 -10.78 15.04 -5.35
CA GLU A 36 -9.72 14.54 -6.22
C GLU A 36 -8.32 14.85 -5.66
N THR A 37 -8.11 16.09 -5.21
CA THR A 37 -6.85 16.50 -4.58
C THR A 37 -6.56 15.73 -3.29
N ILE A 38 -7.58 15.43 -2.49
CA ILE A 38 -7.42 14.65 -1.25
C ILE A 38 -7.07 13.19 -1.59
N LEU A 39 -7.75 12.62 -2.57
CA LEU A 39 -7.55 11.25 -3.04
C LEU A 39 -6.12 11.04 -3.55
N LEU A 40 -5.63 11.92 -4.43
CA LEU A 40 -4.28 11.82 -4.99
C LEU A 40 -3.18 12.07 -3.94
N ARG A 41 -3.36 13.06 -3.06
CA ARG A 41 -2.40 13.32 -1.97
C ARG A 41 -2.32 12.13 -1.01
N ASP A 42 -3.44 11.57 -0.60
CA ASP A 42 -3.45 10.42 0.30
C ASP A 42 -2.94 9.15 -0.38
N HIS A 43 -3.24 8.96 -1.68
CA HIS A 43 -2.67 7.89 -2.49
C HIS A 43 -1.15 7.98 -2.51
N ALA A 44 -0.55 9.12 -2.85
CA ALA A 44 0.90 9.30 -2.77
C ALA A 44 1.44 8.96 -1.36
N ASN A 45 0.76 9.41 -0.31
CA ASN A 45 1.17 9.06 1.04
C ASN A 45 1.10 7.55 1.32
N CYS A 46 0.11 6.85 0.76
CA CYS A 46 0.00 5.40 0.86
C CYS A 46 1.18 4.68 0.21
N GLU A 47 1.63 5.11 -0.96
CA GLU A 47 2.80 4.49 -1.62
C GLU A 47 4.07 4.66 -0.78
N LEU A 48 4.27 5.86 -0.22
CA LEU A 48 5.39 6.08 0.71
C LEU A 48 5.27 5.21 1.97
N LYS A 49 4.08 5.12 2.58
CA LYS A 49 3.84 4.30 3.78
C LYS A 49 4.03 2.80 3.51
N ALA A 50 3.66 2.31 2.32
CA ALA A 50 3.89 0.94 1.89
C ALA A 50 5.40 0.64 1.82
N SER A 51 6.15 1.50 1.13
CA SER A 51 7.63 1.46 1.11
C SER A 51 8.24 1.49 2.51
N GLN A 52 7.83 2.41 3.37
CA GLN A 52 8.34 2.53 4.74
C GLN A 52 8.04 1.28 5.58
N THR A 53 6.88 0.66 5.39
CA THR A 53 6.49 -0.58 6.07
C THR A 53 7.38 -1.74 5.62
N ALA A 54 7.59 -1.88 4.31
CA ALA A 54 8.49 -2.88 3.75
C ALA A 54 9.95 -2.67 4.21
N MET A 55 10.43 -1.43 4.22
CA MET A 55 11.75 -1.09 4.76
C MET A 55 11.88 -1.45 6.24
N TRP A 56 10.85 -1.17 7.05
CA TRP A 56 10.83 -1.55 8.45
C TRP A 56 10.88 -3.08 8.63
N LEU A 57 10.14 -3.83 7.82
CA LEU A 57 10.17 -5.30 7.84
C LEU A 57 11.58 -5.83 7.52
N ILE A 58 12.19 -5.35 6.43
CA ILE A 58 13.56 -5.75 6.06
C ILE A 58 14.52 -5.40 7.20
N ARG A 59 14.52 -4.15 7.67
CA ARG A 59 15.43 -3.66 8.73
C ARG A 59 15.32 -4.44 10.03
N LYS A 60 14.10 -4.83 10.42
CA LYS A 60 13.89 -5.55 11.67
C LYS A 60 14.30 -7.02 11.57
N TYR A 61 13.98 -7.67 10.45
CA TYR A 61 14.01 -9.14 10.36
C TYR A 61 15.11 -9.70 9.46
N ALA A 62 15.49 -9.00 8.39
CA ALA A 62 16.18 -9.61 7.27
C ALA A 62 17.61 -9.12 7.02
N ILE A 63 18.01 -7.95 7.53
CA ILE A 63 19.33 -7.35 7.22
C ILE A 63 20.10 -6.91 8.47
N ASP A 64 21.39 -6.64 8.28
CA ASP A 64 22.24 -6.01 9.29
C ASP A 64 21.99 -4.50 9.43
N GLU A 65 22.60 -3.90 10.45
CA GLU A 65 22.41 -2.49 10.79
C GLU A 65 22.95 -1.55 9.70
N SER A 66 24.11 -1.87 9.10
CA SER A 66 24.70 -1.09 8.01
C SER A 66 23.81 -1.02 6.77
N SER A 67 23.25 -2.16 6.36
CA SER A 67 22.29 -2.24 5.26
C SER A 67 21.01 -1.48 5.58
N GLY A 68 20.65 -1.41 6.87
CA GLY A 68 19.49 -0.65 7.33
C GLY A 68 19.62 0.85 7.11
N ALA A 69 20.83 1.41 7.18
CA ALA A 69 21.07 2.83 6.87
C ALA A 69 20.83 3.14 5.38
N LEU A 70 21.23 2.23 4.48
CA LEU A 70 21.04 2.38 3.04
C LEU A 70 19.56 2.51 2.64
N LEU A 71 18.68 1.75 3.30
CA LEU A 71 17.23 1.84 3.08
C LEU A 71 16.68 3.21 3.51
N LEU A 72 17.12 3.73 4.65
CA LEU A 72 16.68 5.03 5.15
C LEU A 72 17.17 6.17 4.24
N GLU A 73 18.41 6.09 3.75
CA GLU A 73 18.94 7.05 2.77
C GLU A 73 18.13 7.04 1.47
N TRP A 74 17.72 5.86 1.01
CA TRP A 74 16.90 5.73 -0.19
C TRP A 74 15.49 6.31 -0.02
N ALA A 75 14.87 6.19 1.16
CA ALA A 75 13.55 6.79 1.44
C ALA A 75 13.59 8.32 1.59
N LYS A 76 14.72 8.88 2.01
CA LYS A 76 14.84 10.27 2.43
C LYS A 76 14.29 11.31 1.45
N PRO A 77 14.52 11.24 0.12
CA PRO A 77 13.97 12.23 -0.81
C PRO A 77 12.44 12.25 -0.83
N TYR A 78 11.82 11.07 -0.68
CA TYR A 78 10.37 10.92 -0.64
C TYR A 78 9.80 11.41 0.70
N GLU A 79 10.48 11.12 1.81
CA GLU A 79 10.13 11.62 3.14
C GLU A 79 10.23 13.14 3.22
N ASP A 80 11.31 13.73 2.70
CA ASP A 80 11.49 15.18 2.65
C ASP A 80 10.39 15.87 1.82
N PHE A 81 9.91 15.22 0.76
CA PHE A 81 8.78 15.75 -0.01
C PHE A 81 7.48 15.73 0.80
N VAL A 82 7.11 14.58 1.37
CA VAL A 82 5.83 14.39 2.09
C VAL A 82 5.79 15.18 3.40
N TYR A 83 6.87 15.13 4.20
CA TYR A 83 6.89 15.69 5.54
C TYR A 83 7.40 17.13 5.60
N LEU A 84 8.26 17.55 4.66
CA LEU A 84 8.82 18.91 4.63
C LEU A 84 8.29 19.75 3.45
N CYS A 85 7.43 19.20 2.60
CA CYS A 85 6.86 19.87 1.42
C CYS A 85 7.94 20.43 0.46
N LYS A 86 9.12 19.78 0.40
CA LYS A 86 10.23 20.20 -0.46
C LYS A 86 10.04 19.69 -1.89
N LYS A 87 9.56 20.55 -2.80
CA LYS A 87 9.34 20.20 -4.22
C LYS A 87 10.61 19.80 -4.99
N ASN A 88 11.78 20.29 -4.58
CA ASN A 88 13.01 20.15 -5.38
C ASN A 88 13.66 18.74 -5.30
N GLY A 89 13.14 17.81 -4.49
CA GLY A 89 13.80 16.54 -4.18
C GLY A 89 13.53 15.39 -5.15
N ILE A 90 12.35 15.33 -5.79
CA ILE A 90 11.94 14.14 -6.55
C ILE A 90 12.35 14.23 -8.03
N SER A 91 12.12 15.38 -8.68
CA SER A 91 12.30 15.55 -10.14
C SER A 91 13.76 15.38 -10.63
N GLN A 92 14.76 15.43 -9.75
CA GLN A 92 16.18 15.25 -10.09
C GLN A 92 16.70 13.82 -9.88
N SER A 93 15.85 12.92 -9.38
CA SER A 93 16.30 11.65 -8.80
C SER A 93 16.32 10.47 -9.78
N LYS A 94 16.90 10.68 -10.98
CA LYS A 94 17.13 9.62 -11.99
C LYS A 94 18.05 8.47 -11.52
N LYS A 95 18.49 8.48 -10.26
CA LYS A 95 19.32 7.46 -9.60
C LYS A 95 18.72 6.97 -8.26
N ASN A 96 17.40 7.01 -8.07
CA ASN A 96 16.77 6.53 -6.84
C ASN A 96 16.70 4.99 -6.79
N GLY A 97 17.81 4.39 -6.41
CA GLY A 97 17.89 2.99 -6.02
C GLY A 97 18.83 2.83 -4.84
N LEU A 98 18.85 1.62 -4.30
CA LEU A 98 19.86 1.22 -3.33
C LEU A 98 21.27 1.50 -3.86
N SER A 99 22.06 2.22 -3.06
CA SER A 99 23.45 2.57 -3.38
C SER A 99 24.41 1.38 -3.28
N ALA A 100 24.03 0.33 -2.54
CA ALA A 100 24.76 -0.93 -2.43
C ALA A 100 23.79 -2.11 -2.15
N PRO A 101 24.21 -3.37 -2.43
CA PRO A 101 23.44 -4.55 -2.06
C PRO A 101 23.22 -4.66 -0.56
N LEU A 102 22.05 -5.16 -0.16
CA LEU A 102 21.74 -5.42 1.25
C LEU A 102 22.36 -6.74 1.69
N THR A 103 22.92 -6.77 2.90
CA THR A 103 23.51 -7.97 3.49
C THR A 103 22.49 -8.67 4.36
N PRO A 104 22.14 -9.95 4.06
CA PRO A 104 21.19 -10.72 4.86
C PRO A 104 21.67 -10.95 6.29
N LYS A 105 20.77 -10.80 7.26
CA LYS A 105 21.01 -11.11 8.65
C LYS A 105 21.12 -12.62 8.86
N ALA A 106 22.14 -13.05 9.60
CA ALA A 106 22.29 -14.44 10.01
C ALA A 106 21.18 -14.87 10.99
N GLY A 107 20.73 -16.13 10.90
CA GLY A 107 19.78 -16.73 11.84
C GLY A 107 18.30 -16.57 11.51
N PHE A 108 17.95 -15.92 10.38
CA PHE A 108 16.58 -15.92 9.85
C PHE A 108 16.57 -16.61 8.48
N ALA A 109 15.93 -17.78 8.39
CA ALA A 109 15.96 -18.62 7.19
C ALA A 109 15.34 -17.96 5.95
N HIS A 110 14.39 -17.04 6.15
CA HIS A 110 13.68 -16.34 5.08
C HIS A 110 14.25 -14.94 4.78
N SER A 111 15.46 -14.60 5.27
CA SER A 111 16.05 -13.27 5.07
C SER A 111 16.12 -12.88 3.60
N GLN A 112 16.66 -13.74 2.74
CA GLN A 112 16.86 -13.41 1.33
C GLN A 112 15.52 -13.22 0.60
N ASP A 113 14.56 -14.12 0.81
CA ASP A 113 13.24 -14.03 0.16
C ASP A 113 12.48 -12.78 0.62
N LEU A 114 12.56 -12.43 1.91
CA LEU A 114 11.98 -11.19 2.44
C LEU A 114 12.65 -9.96 1.83
N ILE A 115 13.99 -9.94 1.71
CA ILE A 115 14.73 -8.85 1.05
C ILE A 115 14.27 -8.71 -0.40
N ASP A 116 14.30 -9.78 -1.18
CA ASP A 116 14.06 -9.73 -2.62
C ASP A 116 12.65 -9.22 -2.94
N LYS A 117 11.64 -9.73 -2.22
CA LYS A 117 10.25 -9.31 -2.39
C LYS A 117 10.01 -7.88 -1.91
N MET A 118 10.50 -7.52 -0.72
CA MET A 118 10.26 -6.18 -0.16
C MET A 118 11.03 -5.09 -0.90
N VAL A 119 12.27 -5.35 -1.33
CA VAL A 119 13.04 -4.39 -2.15
C VAL A 119 12.36 -4.16 -3.50
N ARG A 120 11.84 -5.22 -4.13
CA ARG A 120 11.06 -5.08 -5.36
C ARG A 120 9.81 -4.22 -5.14
N LEU A 121 9.04 -4.52 -4.09
CA LEU A 121 7.85 -3.74 -3.72
C LEU A 121 8.23 -2.27 -3.52
N ILE A 122 9.24 -1.96 -2.71
CA ILE A 122 9.68 -0.57 -2.45
C ILE A 122 10.01 0.18 -3.76
N LYS A 123 10.68 -0.48 -4.72
CA LYS A 123 10.95 0.14 -6.03
C LYS A 123 9.67 0.46 -6.80
N GLU A 124 8.73 -0.47 -6.81
CA GLU A 124 7.45 -0.32 -7.50
C GLU A 124 6.61 0.79 -6.83
N GLU A 125 6.55 0.85 -5.50
CA GLU A 125 5.83 1.91 -4.77
C GLU A 125 6.44 3.29 -4.89
N PHE A 126 7.77 3.41 -4.88
CA PHE A 126 8.40 4.69 -5.17
C PHE A 126 8.13 5.16 -6.60
N HIS A 127 8.04 4.23 -7.55
CA HIS A 127 7.64 4.58 -8.91
C HIS A 127 6.18 5.04 -8.98
N HIS A 128 5.26 4.33 -8.30
CA HIS A 128 3.85 4.76 -8.22
C HIS A 128 3.74 6.14 -7.58
N PHE A 129 4.46 6.39 -6.48
CA PHE A 129 4.52 7.68 -5.81
C PHE A 129 4.92 8.81 -6.77
N GLU A 130 6.00 8.61 -7.53
CA GLU A 130 6.47 9.57 -8.54
C GLU A 130 5.40 9.84 -9.59
N GLN A 131 4.72 8.81 -10.08
CA GLN A 131 3.63 8.95 -11.05
C GLN A 131 2.45 9.77 -10.50
N VAL A 132 2.05 9.53 -9.24
CA VAL A 132 0.99 10.32 -8.58
C VAL A 132 1.39 11.79 -8.48
N VAL A 133 2.62 12.06 -8.04
CA VAL A 133 3.15 13.43 -7.92
C VAL A 133 3.20 14.12 -9.28
N GLU A 134 3.64 13.44 -10.34
CA GLU A 134 3.64 13.98 -11.70
C GLU A 134 2.23 14.33 -12.20
N ILE A 135 1.23 13.49 -11.91
CA ILE A 135 -0.17 13.76 -12.25
C ILE A 135 -0.67 14.99 -11.49
N MET A 136 -0.37 15.09 -10.19
CA MET A 136 -0.74 16.26 -9.39
C MET A 136 -0.10 17.55 -9.92
N GLU A 137 1.18 17.51 -10.30
CA GLU A 137 1.88 18.67 -10.87
C GLU A 137 1.27 19.11 -12.20
N LYS A 138 0.94 18.17 -13.10
CA LYS A 138 0.26 18.48 -14.38
C LYS A 138 -1.12 19.11 -14.20
N ARG A 139 -1.78 18.85 -13.06
CA ARG A 139 -3.11 19.35 -12.71
C ARG A 139 -3.06 20.60 -11.83
N ASP A 140 -1.89 21.22 -11.68
CA ASP A 140 -1.66 22.37 -10.78
C ASP A 140 -2.12 22.13 -9.33
N MET A 141 -2.12 20.88 -8.90
CA MET A 141 -2.50 20.49 -7.53
C MET A 141 -1.28 20.63 -6.62
N ALA A 142 -1.27 21.68 -5.80
CA ALA A 142 -0.23 21.82 -4.78
C ALA A 142 -0.23 20.61 -3.84
N TYR A 143 0.94 20.09 -3.47
CA TYR A 143 1.02 19.10 -2.40
C TYR A 143 0.90 19.81 -1.03
N SER A 144 0.16 19.20 -0.10
CA SER A 144 0.16 19.61 1.31
C SER A 144 0.03 18.38 2.20
N SER A 145 0.53 18.49 3.43
CA SER A 145 0.40 17.42 4.42
C SER A 145 -1.08 17.09 4.68
N LEU A 146 -1.37 15.79 4.80
CA LEU A 146 -2.67 15.26 5.20
C LEU A 146 -2.49 14.34 6.40
N PRO A 147 -3.32 14.46 7.46
CA PRO A 147 -3.26 13.52 8.56
C PRO A 147 -3.67 12.13 8.07
N ALA A 148 -2.95 11.10 8.52
CA ALA A 148 -3.24 9.72 8.17
C ALA A 148 -4.62 9.26 8.69
N GLY A 149 -5.31 8.44 7.90
CA GLY A 149 -6.57 7.81 8.31
C GLY A 149 -6.39 6.73 9.39
N GLY A 150 -7.53 6.21 9.88
CA GLY A 150 -7.57 5.20 10.95
C GLY A 150 -7.30 3.76 10.52
N TYR A 151 -7.38 3.44 9.22
CA TYR A 151 -7.40 2.08 8.68
C TYR A 151 -6.19 1.22 9.06
N ALA A 152 -4.99 1.57 8.58
CA ALA A 152 -3.79 0.77 8.84
C ALA A 152 -3.49 0.65 10.34
N ARG A 153 -3.65 1.74 11.09
CA ARG A 153 -3.52 1.73 12.56
C ARG A 153 -4.55 0.78 13.21
N GLY A 154 -5.77 0.76 12.71
CA GLY A 154 -6.85 -0.12 13.17
C GLY A 154 -6.54 -1.59 12.93
N LEU A 155 -5.97 -1.94 11.78
CA LEU A 155 -5.53 -3.30 11.46
C LEU A 155 -4.35 -3.74 12.32
N MET A 156 -3.36 -2.86 12.54
CA MET A 156 -2.19 -3.18 13.35
C MET A 156 -2.53 -3.53 14.80
N LYS A 157 -3.67 -3.08 15.33
CA LYS A 157 -4.16 -3.48 16.67
C LYS A 157 -4.51 -4.97 16.76
N SER A 158 -4.77 -5.62 15.63
CA SER A 158 -5.06 -7.06 15.60
C SER A 158 -3.79 -7.89 15.73
N ALA A 159 -2.61 -7.34 15.39
CA ALA A 159 -1.37 -8.10 15.35
C ALA A 159 -0.95 -8.62 16.74
N ARG A 160 -0.51 -9.88 16.79
CA ARG A 160 0.11 -10.49 17.97
C ARG A 160 1.44 -9.80 18.27
N THR A 161 1.92 -9.96 19.50
CA THR A 161 3.10 -9.25 20.03
C THR A 161 4.33 -10.12 20.25
N HIS A 162 4.20 -11.45 20.16
CA HIS A 162 5.32 -12.40 20.26
C HIS A 162 5.81 -12.82 18.87
N GLU A 163 7.09 -13.13 18.74
CA GLU A 163 7.67 -13.64 17.48
C GLU A 163 7.53 -15.17 17.39
N PRO A 164 7.40 -15.77 16.19
CA PRO A 164 7.32 -15.13 14.86
C PRO A 164 5.91 -14.64 14.48
N ALA A 165 4.92 -14.83 15.36
CA ALA A 165 3.52 -14.49 15.12
C ALA A 165 3.30 -13.01 14.73
N THR A 166 4.08 -12.10 15.31
CA THR A 166 4.04 -10.67 14.98
C THR A 166 4.38 -10.41 13.51
N LEU A 167 5.45 -11.04 13.01
CA LEU A 167 5.86 -10.90 11.60
C LEU A 167 4.79 -11.47 10.66
N ILE A 168 4.30 -12.67 10.94
CA ILE A 168 3.25 -13.33 10.14
C ILE A 168 2.01 -12.42 10.05
N ASP A 169 1.56 -11.87 11.17
CA ASP A 169 0.40 -10.99 11.19
C ASP A 169 0.61 -9.69 10.42
N LYS A 170 1.81 -9.11 10.50
CA LYS A 170 2.13 -7.89 9.75
C LYS A 170 2.16 -8.13 8.25
N LEU A 171 2.63 -9.31 7.81
CA LEU A 171 2.60 -9.70 6.40
C LEU A 171 1.15 -9.92 5.92
N ILE A 172 0.31 -10.58 6.72
CA ILE A 172 -1.13 -10.73 6.40
C ILE A 172 -1.83 -9.37 6.35
N ILE A 173 -1.52 -8.45 7.27
CA ILE A 173 -2.05 -7.08 7.22
C ILE A 173 -1.58 -6.35 5.96
N GLY A 174 -0.31 -6.50 5.58
CA GLY A 174 0.20 -6.00 4.29
C GLY A 174 -0.64 -6.52 3.13
N ALA A 175 -0.87 -7.84 3.06
CA ALA A 175 -1.72 -8.45 2.03
C ALA A 175 -3.13 -7.83 1.96
N TYR A 176 -3.77 -7.54 3.10
CA TYR A 176 -5.07 -6.87 3.13
C TYR A 176 -5.04 -5.42 2.64
N ILE A 177 -3.97 -4.68 2.94
CA ILE A 177 -3.81 -3.30 2.47
C ILE A 177 -3.69 -3.28 0.94
N GLU A 178 -2.80 -4.08 0.36
CA GLU A 178 -2.59 -4.16 -1.10
C GLU A 178 -3.86 -4.68 -1.82
N ALA A 179 -4.50 -5.72 -1.29
CA ALA A 179 -5.73 -6.26 -1.86
C ALA A 179 -6.86 -5.21 -1.88
N ARG A 180 -7.03 -4.45 -0.79
CA ARG A 180 -8.02 -3.38 -0.72
C ARG A 180 -7.67 -2.23 -1.66
N SER A 181 -6.39 -1.87 -1.79
CA SER A 181 -5.93 -0.86 -2.75
C SER A 181 -6.32 -1.24 -4.17
N CYS A 182 -5.99 -2.48 -4.56
CA CYS A 182 -6.34 -3.02 -5.88
C CYS A 182 -7.85 -2.96 -6.16
N GLU A 183 -8.68 -3.40 -5.21
CA GLU A 183 -10.13 -3.39 -5.36
C GLU A 183 -10.69 -1.96 -5.47
N ARG A 184 -10.17 -1.01 -4.68
CA ARG A 184 -10.59 0.41 -4.74
C ARG A 184 -10.19 1.08 -6.04
N PHE A 185 -8.96 0.87 -6.51
CA PHE A 185 -8.53 1.36 -7.82
C PHE A 185 -9.46 0.87 -8.92
N ALA A 186 -9.79 -0.42 -8.92
CA ALA A 186 -10.68 -1.01 -9.92
C ALA A 186 -12.12 -0.47 -9.84
N LYS A 187 -12.64 -0.23 -8.63
CA LYS A 187 -14.00 0.29 -8.41
C LYS A 187 -14.15 1.76 -8.79
N VAL A 188 -13.14 2.60 -8.51
CA VAL A 188 -13.22 4.04 -8.78
C VAL A 188 -12.84 4.39 -10.22
N ALA A 189 -11.92 3.65 -10.85
CA ALA A 189 -11.40 3.96 -12.19
C ALA A 189 -12.47 4.22 -13.28
N PRO A 190 -13.60 3.49 -13.35
CA PRO A 190 -14.63 3.74 -14.37
C PRO A 190 -15.28 5.14 -14.31
N TYR A 191 -15.19 5.82 -13.16
CA TYR A 191 -15.81 7.12 -12.92
C TYR A 191 -14.83 8.29 -13.05
N LEU A 192 -13.53 8.00 -13.22
CA LEU A 192 -12.50 9.01 -13.37
C LEU A 192 -12.32 9.42 -14.83
N ASP A 193 -11.66 10.55 -15.05
CA ASP A 193 -11.24 10.96 -16.39
C ASP A 193 -10.28 9.95 -17.03
N GLU A 194 -10.03 10.11 -18.34
CA GLU A 194 -9.27 9.14 -19.11
C GLU A 194 -7.85 8.91 -18.59
N GLU A 195 -7.16 9.96 -18.13
CA GLU A 195 -5.77 9.87 -17.63
C GLU A 195 -5.74 9.10 -16.32
N LEU A 196 -6.56 9.51 -15.33
CA LEU A 196 -6.61 8.85 -14.02
C LEU A 196 -7.13 7.42 -14.12
N ARG A 197 -8.13 7.16 -14.96
CA ARG A 197 -8.64 5.80 -15.20
C ARG A 197 -7.54 4.89 -15.72
N LYS A 198 -6.77 5.34 -16.73
CA LYS A 198 -5.66 4.55 -17.29
C LYS A 198 -4.58 4.30 -16.24
N PHE A 199 -4.25 5.33 -15.47
CA PHE A 199 -3.26 5.23 -14.40
C PHE A 199 -3.69 4.20 -13.33
N TYR A 200 -4.89 4.32 -12.76
CA TYR A 200 -5.37 3.40 -11.72
C TYR A 200 -5.51 1.95 -12.23
N ILE A 201 -5.95 1.76 -13.48
CA ILE A 201 -5.97 0.43 -14.10
C ILE A 201 -4.55 -0.15 -14.24
N SER A 202 -3.55 0.69 -14.53
CA SER A 202 -2.16 0.24 -14.69
C SER A 202 -1.54 -0.28 -13.39
N LEU A 203 -1.98 0.23 -12.23
CA LEU A 203 -1.50 -0.18 -10.90
C LEU A 203 -2.00 -1.58 -10.48
N LEU A 204 -3.16 -2.01 -10.98
CA LEU A 204 -3.82 -3.23 -10.50
C LEU A 204 -2.93 -4.48 -10.52
N ARG A 205 -2.04 -4.58 -11.50
CA ARG A 205 -1.15 -5.75 -11.64
C ARG A 205 -0.01 -5.75 -10.61
N SER A 206 0.53 -4.60 -10.21
CA SER A 206 1.52 -4.53 -9.10
C SER A 206 0.83 -4.86 -7.79
N GLU A 207 -0.29 -4.19 -7.49
CA GLU A 207 -1.07 -4.41 -6.26
C GLU A 207 -1.47 -5.88 -6.05
N ALA A 208 -1.99 -6.53 -7.09
CA ALA A 208 -2.36 -7.95 -7.03
C ALA A 208 -1.15 -8.85 -6.76
N ARG A 209 0.04 -8.49 -7.26
CA ARG A 209 1.28 -9.22 -6.97
C ARG A 209 1.77 -8.95 -5.55
N HIS A 210 1.74 -7.70 -5.08
CA HIS A 210 2.17 -7.35 -3.73
C HIS A 210 1.35 -8.11 -2.68
N TYR A 211 0.03 -8.12 -2.84
CA TYR A 211 -0.88 -8.95 -2.05
C TYR A 211 -0.43 -10.42 -1.98
N GLN A 212 -0.16 -11.03 -3.14
CA GLN A 212 0.26 -12.43 -3.22
C GLN A 212 1.64 -12.66 -2.60
N ASP A 213 2.58 -11.74 -2.79
CA ASP A 213 3.92 -11.85 -2.23
C ASP A 213 3.91 -11.75 -0.71
N TYR A 214 3.08 -10.87 -0.13
CA TYR A 214 2.85 -10.81 1.31
C TYR A 214 2.28 -12.11 1.87
N LEU A 215 1.26 -12.71 1.23
CA LEU A 215 0.71 -13.99 1.69
C LEU A 215 1.73 -15.13 1.60
N LYS A 216 2.46 -15.24 0.48
CA LYS A 216 3.49 -16.28 0.31
C LYS A 216 4.57 -16.19 1.36
N LEU A 217 5.01 -14.96 1.71
CA LEU A 217 5.95 -14.76 2.81
C LEU A 217 5.36 -15.18 4.15
N ALA A 218 4.10 -14.80 4.42
CA ALA A 218 3.42 -15.17 5.66
C ALA A 218 3.31 -16.69 5.84
N GLU A 219 2.92 -17.40 4.77
CA GLU A 219 2.82 -18.87 4.73
C GLU A 219 4.19 -19.54 4.93
N ALA A 220 5.21 -19.06 4.21
CA ALA A 220 6.56 -19.60 4.31
C ALA A 220 7.14 -19.46 5.73
N ILE A 221 6.94 -18.31 6.37
CA ILE A 221 7.45 -18.04 7.73
C ILE A 221 6.62 -18.77 8.79
N ALA A 222 5.33 -18.95 8.57
CA ALA A 222 4.48 -19.70 9.50
C ALA A 222 4.81 -21.20 9.52
N GLY A 223 5.25 -21.77 8.40
CA GLY A 223 5.53 -23.20 8.26
C GLY A 223 4.28 -24.08 8.47
N GLY A 224 3.09 -23.48 8.33
CA GLY A 224 1.81 -24.12 8.62
C GLY A 224 0.63 -23.28 8.13
N ASP A 225 -0.58 -23.74 8.42
CA ASP A 225 -1.81 -23.10 7.97
C ASP A 225 -2.05 -21.75 8.66
N ILE A 226 -2.29 -20.70 7.85
CA ILE A 226 -2.59 -19.34 8.32
C ILE A 226 -4.04 -18.92 8.03
N ARG A 227 -4.90 -19.80 7.50
CA ARG A 227 -6.27 -19.46 7.07
C ARG A 227 -7.12 -18.85 8.18
N ASP A 228 -7.06 -19.42 9.39
CA ASP A 228 -7.77 -18.87 10.55
C ASP A 228 -7.30 -17.45 10.85
N ARG A 229 -6.00 -17.20 10.66
CA ARG A 229 -5.42 -15.88 10.93
C ARG A 229 -5.80 -14.85 9.88
N ILE A 230 -5.78 -15.25 8.62
CA ILE A 230 -6.32 -14.47 7.50
C ILE A 230 -7.76 -14.07 7.83
N LYS A 231 -8.63 -15.04 8.17
CA LYS A 231 -10.04 -14.78 8.48
C LYS A 231 -10.23 -13.75 9.60
N ILE A 232 -9.50 -13.87 10.71
CA ILE A 232 -9.59 -12.93 11.85
C ILE A 232 -9.20 -11.50 11.44
N ILE A 233 -8.11 -11.35 10.67
CA ILE A 233 -7.66 -10.03 10.22
C ILE A 233 -8.62 -9.47 9.18
N GLY A 234 -9.15 -10.30 8.27
CA GLY A 234 -10.13 -9.92 7.26
C GLY A 234 -11.47 -9.46 7.82
N GLU A 235 -11.96 -10.12 8.87
CA GLU A 235 -13.16 -9.64 9.60
C GLU A 235 -12.93 -8.25 10.19
N LYS A 236 -11.72 -7.98 10.72
CA LYS A 236 -11.39 -6.64 11.22
C LYS A 236 -11.25 -5.61 10.11
N GLU A 237 -10.66 -6.01 8.98
CA GLU A 237 -10.54 -5.18 7.77
C GLU A 237 -11.91 -4.74 7.27
N ALA A 238 -12.81 -5.70 7.07
CA ALA A 238 -14.16 -5.41 6.60
C ALA A 238 -14.91 -4.50 7.58
N ALA A 239 -14.77 -4.72 8.88
CA ALA A 239 -15.37 -3.84 9.88
C ALA A 239 -14.84 -2.40 9.80
N LEU A 240 -13.58 -2.18 9.43
CA LEU A 240 -13.01 -0.83 9.23
C LEU A 240 -13.53 -0.19 7.94
N ILE A 241 -13.65 -0.96 6.84
CA ILE A 241 -14.16 -0.47 5.55
C ILE A 241 -15.65 -0.13 5.60
N GLN A 242 -16.42 -0.86 6.40
CA GLN A 242 -17.87 -0.66 6.53
C GLN A 242 -18.26 0.35 7.63
N ALA A 243 -17.36 0.68 8.54
CA ALA A 243 -17.65 1.63 9.62
C ALA A 243 -17.78 3.07 9.09
N PRO A 244 -18.63 3.91 9.69
CA PRO A 244 -18.65 5.34 9.41
C PRO A 244 -17.29 6.00 9.69
N ASP A 245 -16.86 6.91 8.82
CA ASP A 245 -15.61 7.66 8.93
C ASP A 245 -15.84 9.13 8.54
N ASN A 246 -15.41 10.04 9.41
CA ASN A 246 -15.52 11.49 9.19
C ASN A 246 -14.33 12.04 8.39
N THR A 247 -13.32 11.22 8.11
CA THR A 247 -12.09 11.65 7.44
C THR A 247 -11.91 10.86 6.14
N PHE A 248 -12.33 11.45 5.02
CA PHE A 248 -12.18 10.81 3.71
C PHE A 248 -10.70 10.58 3.37
N ARG A 249 -10.34 9.32 3.14
CA ARG A 249 -9.00 8.83 2.78
C ARG A 249 -9.13 7.65 1.82
N PHE A 250 -8.03 7.30 1.15
CA PHE A 250 -7.99 6.21 0.18
C PHE A 250 -8.42 4.88 0.79
N HIS A 251 -8.11 4.61 2.07
CA HIS A 251 -8.59 3.44 2.83
C HIS A 251 -9.61 3.77 3.93
N SER A 252 -10.24 4.95 3.91
CA SER A 252 -11.28 5.32 4.90
C SER A 252 -12.50 4.39 4.82
N GLY A 253 -13.27 4.35 5.92
CA GLY A 253 -14.56 3.67 5.97
C GLY A 253 -15.64 4.36 5.13
N VAL A 254 -16.91 4.14 5.47
CA VAL A 254 -18.06 4.80 4.83
C VAL A 254 -18.04 6.28 5.23
N PRO A 255 -17.92 7.23 4.27
CA PRO A 255 -17.97 8.65 4.59
C PRO A 255 -19.25 8.98 5.35
N ALA A 256 -19.12 9.57 6.53
CA ALA A 256 -20.28 10.08 7.25
C ALA A 256 -20.91 11.20 6.42
N LEU A 257 -22.21 11.10 6.16
CA LEU A 257 -22.96 12.18 5.51
C LEU A 257 -22.74 13.46 6.32
N ALA A 258 -22.36 14.54 5.63
CA ALA A 258 -22.37 15.86 6.24
C ALA A 258 -23.80 16.11 6.76
N ALA A 259 -23.94 16.26 8.08
CA ALA A 259 -25.19 16.64 8.72
C ALA A 259 -25.62 18.05 8.31
#